data_AF-A0A386TAN8-F1
#
_entry.id   AF-A0A386TAN8-F1
#
_cell.length_a   1.000
_cell.length_b   1.000
_cell.length_c   1.000
_cell.angle_alpha   90.00
_cell.angle_beta   90.00
_cell.angle_gamma   90.00
#
_symmetry.space_group_name_H-M   'P 1'
#
loop_
_entity.id
_entity.type
_entity.pdbx_description
1 polymer ?
#
loop_
_entity_poly.entity_id
_entity_poly.type
_entity_poly.pdbx_seq_one_letter_code
_entity_poly.pdbx_strand_id
1 'polypeptide(L)'
;MKRNSLTSSAFQDEVPNYFAGTSNVSSIGRFGRKARVAQPTSPWFEELEDRLNELTALPRGWNGYDGAPVSFTCAQFAAALIERLFCANVPAPQLVPGDDGTLQLEWHINGFDVELDVLAPYEVNASRFDHLTGEDEEIEVQADFTALTEWMSQLGEERGPQLQTGT
;
A
#
# COMPACT_ATOMS: atom_id res chain seq x y z
N MET A 1 -52.60 20.61 35.21
CA MET A 1 -52.34 21.23 33.90
C MET A 1 -50.84 21.57 33.84
N LYS A 2 -50.13 20.99 32.86
CA LYS A 2 -48.75 21.29 32.37
C LYS A 2 -47.51 20.89 33.23
N ARG A 3 -46.59 20.22 32.52
CA ARG A 3 -45.26 19.69 32.89
C ARG A 3 -44.13 20.66 32.50
N ASN A 4 -42.92 20.31 32.96
CA ASN A 4 -41.55 20.56 32.44
C ASN A 4 -40.74 21.55 33.27
N SER A 5 -39.41 21.52 33.34
CA SER A 5 -38.32 20.52 33.20
C SER A 5 -37.05 21.38 33.37
N LEU A 6 -36.02 20.86 34.04
CA LEU A 6 -34.78 21.57 34.36
C LEU A 6 -33.99 21.98 33.11
N THR A 7 -33.41 23.18 33.14
CA THR A 7 -32.17 23.54 32.42
C THR A 7 -31.34 24.48 33.29
N SER A 8 -30.17 24.02 33.71
CA SER A 8 -29.11 24.85 34.28
C SER A 8 -27.96 24.80 33.28
N SER A 9 -27.74 25.90 32.56
CA SER A 9 -26.57 26.10 31.70
C SER A 9 -25.64 27.09 32.39
N ALA A 10 -24.38 26.66 32.50
CA ALA A 10 -23.26 27.43 33.01
C ALA A 10 -22.84 28.54 32.03
N PHE A 11 -22.29 29.59 32.61
CA PHE A 11 -21.74 30.79 31.99
C PHE A 11 -20.54 30.50 31.09
N GLN A 12 -20.47 31.17 29.93
CA GLN A 12 -19.22 31.71 29.42
C GLN A 12 -19.52 32.96 28.59
N ASP A 13 -19.00 34.09 29.08
CA ASP A 13 -19.23 35.44 28.58
C ASP A 13 -18.65 35.67 27.17
N GLU A 14 -19.44 36.41 26.40
CA GLU A 14 -19.09 37.45 25.42
C GLU A 14 -18.04 37.15 24.32
N VAL A 15 -18.54 36.85 23.12
CA VAL A 15 -17.86 37.14 21.84
C VAL A 15 -18.38 38.46 21.28
N PRO A 16 -17.54 39.51 21.12
CA PRO A 16 -17.93 40.71 20.42
C PRO A 16 -18.06 40.48 18.90
N ASN A 17 -19.18 40.94 18.34
CA ASN A 17 -19.44 41.06 16.92
C ASN A 17 -18.29 41.78 16.19
N TYR A 18 -17.58 41.07 15.31
CA TYR A 18 -16.75 41.71 14.30
C TYR A 18 -17.57 41.98 13.03
N PHE A 19 -17.69 43.27 12.74
CA PHE A 19 -18.32 43.85 11.58
C PHE A 19 -17.73 43.34 10.25
N ALA A 20 -18.62 43.28 9.25
CA ALA A 20 -18.29 43.11 7.85
C ALA A 20 -17.28 44.18 7.38
N GLY A 21 -16.03 43.75 7.19
CA GLY A 21 -14.98 44.50 6.53
C GLY A 21 -14.23 43.51 5.65
N THR A 22 -14.28 43.74 4.34
CA THR A 22 -13.64 42.96 3.28
C THR A 22 -12.18 42.64 3.64
N SER A 23 -11.96 41.48 4.24
CA SER A 23 -10.64 40.96 4.51
C SER A 23 -10.34 39.99 3.38
N ASN A 24 -9.65 40.53 2.38
CA ASN A 24 -8.97 39.76 1.36
C ASN A 24 -8.19 38.65 2.07
N VAL A 25 -8.64 37.40 1.94
CA VAL A 25 -7.81 36.24 2.25
C VAL A 25 -6.59 36.43 1.35
N SER A 26 -5.49 36.88 1.94
CA SER A 26 -4.22 36.98 1.22
C SER A 26 -3.90 35.57 0.80
N SER A 27 -4.14 35.29 -0.48
CA SER A 27 -3.70 34.09 -1.13
C SER A 27 -2.21 34.00 -0.86
N ILE A 28 -1.83 33.03 -0.03
CA ILE A 28 -0.44 32.63 0.11
C ILE A 28 -0.03 32.16 -1.28
N GLY A 29 0.54 33.07 -2.05
CA GLY A 29 1.28 32.83 -3.26
C GLY A 29 2.58 32.14 -2.88
N ARG A 30 2.49 30.91 -2.39
CA ARG A 30 3.57 29.95 -2.53
C ARG A 30 3.28 29.22 -3.83
N PHE A 31 4.05 29.51 -4.87
CA PHE A 31 4.37 28.49 -5.86
C PHE A 31 5.21 27.42 -5.16
N GLY A 32 4.61 26.73 -4.18
CA GLY A 32 5.09 25.43 -3.77
C GLY A 32 4.99 24.57 -5.01
N ARG A 33 6.08 23.92 -5.40
CA ARG A 33 6.05 22.83 -6.36
C ARG A 33 4.97 21.88 -5.87
N LYS A 34 3.76 21.98 -6.43
CA LYS A 34 2.74 20.95 -6.22
C LYS A 34 3.38 19.71 -6.84
N ALA A 35 3.81 18.78 -6.01
CA ALA A 35 4.23 17.48 -6.49
C ALA A 35 3.04 16.95 -7.30
N ARG A 36 3.25 16.74 -8.60
CA ARG A 36 2.28 15.98 -9.37
C ARG A 36 2.36 14.58 -8.78
N VAL A 37 1.28 14.17 -8.10
CA VAL A 37 1.09 12.75 -7.80
C VAL A 37 0.99 12.09 -9.17
N ALA A 38 1.97 11.23 -9.50
CA ALA A 38 1.89 10.43 -10.72
C ALA A 38 0.59 9.64 -10.64
N GLN A 39 -0.21 9.71 -11.69
CA GLN A 39 -1.40 8.86 -11.75
C GLN A 39 -0.93 7.42 -11.98
N PRO A 40 -1.52 6.44 -11.28
CA PRO A 40 -1.33 5.03 -11.57
C PRO A 40 -1.60 4.77 -13.05
N THR A 41 -0.76 3.94 -13.65
CA THR A 41 -0.85 3.61 -15.08
C THR A 41 -1.06 2.12 -15.32
N SER A 42 -0.85 1.29 -14.29
CA SER A 42 -1.07 -0.15 -14.42
C SER A 42 -2.57 -0.46 -14.54
N PRO A 43 -2.93 -1.52 -15.28
CA PRO A 43 -4.29 -2.05 -15.26
C PRO A 43 -4.65 -2.71 -13.91
N TRP A 44 -3.68 -2.92 -13.02
CA TRP A 44 -3.89 -3.51 -11.69
C TRP A 44 -4.48 -2.52 -10.69
N PHE A 45 -4.46 -1.23 -11.00
CA PHE A 45 -4.74 -0.16 -10.03
C PHE A 45 -6.08 -0.34 -9.30
N GLU A 46 -7.20 -0.52 -10.01
CA GLU A 46 -8.52 -0.60 -9.38
C GLU A 46 -8.62 -1.81 -8.44
N GLU A 47 -8.17 -2.99 -8.89
CA GLU A 47 -8.20 -4.22 -8.10
C GLU A 47 -7.33 -4.11 -6.83
N LEU A 48 -6.12 -3.57 -6.97
CA LEU A 48 -5.20 -3.40 -5.85
C LEU A 48 -5.65 -2.31 -4.89
N GLU A 49 -6.28 -1.24 -5.38
CA GLU A 49 -6.85 -0.18 -4.54
C GLU A 49 -7.94 -0.74 -3.62
N ASP A 50 -8.90 -1.49 -4.18
CA ASP A 50 -9.96 -2.13 -3.41
C ASP A 50 -9.38 -3.09 -2.37
N ARG A 51 -8.40 -3.91 -2.75
CA ARG A 51 -7.77 -4.85 -1.83
C ARG A 51 -6.99 -4.15 -0.71
N LEU A 52 -6.24 -3.09 -1.01
CA LEU A 52 -5.53 -2.31 0.02
C LEU A 52 -6.52 -1.62 0.97
N ASN A 53 -7.65 -1.15 0.48
CA ASN A 53 -8.71 -0.57 1.31
C ASN A 53 -9.29 -1.61 2.28
N GLU A 54 -9.50 -2.86 1.84
CA GLU A 54 -9.92 -3.95 2.72
C GLU A 54 -8.87 -4.25 3.80
N LEU A 55 -7.61 -4.39 3.39
CA LEU A 55 -6.51 -4.79 4.28
C LEU A 55 -6.20 -3.74 5.36
N THR A 56 -6.30 -2.45 5.01
CA THR A 56 -6.13 -1.34 5.97
C THR A 56 -7.34 -1.16 6.89
N ALA A 57 -8.48 -1.76 6.56
CA ALA A 57 -9.71 -1.72 7.35
C ALA A 57 -9.93 -2.98 8.21
N LEU A 58 -9.01 -3.94 8.19
CA LEU A 58 -9.13 -5.18 8.98
C LEU A 58 -9.34 -4.86 10.48
N PRO A 59 -10.22 -5.60 11.17
CA PRO A 59 -10.35 -5.44 12.61
C PRO A 59 -9.08 -5.96 13.30
N ARG A 60 -8.71 -5.35 14.43
CA ARG A 60 -7.67 -5.91 15.29
C ARG A 60 -8.07 -7.33 15.74
N GLY A 61 -7.13 -8.28 15.66
CA GLY A 61 -7.35 -9.70 15.94
C GLY A 61 -8.04 -10.46 14.81
N TRP A 62 -8.00 -9.96 13.58
CA TRP A 62 -8.59 -10.62 12.39
C TRP A 62 -8.10 -12.06 12.18
N ASN A 63 -6.89 -12.37 12.64
CA ASN A 63 -6.27 -13.69 12.57
C ASN A 63 -6.61 -14.61 13.76
N GLY A 64 -7.49 -14.19 14.67
CA GLY A 64 -7.83 -14.92 15.90
C GLY A 64 -6.87 -14.68 17.07
N TYR A 65 -5.80 -13.90 16.85
CA TYR A 65 -4.85 -13.45 17.87
C TYR A 65 -4.90 -11.93 18.00
N ASP A 66 -3.77 -11.23 17.92
CA ASP A 66 -3.64 -9.78 18.05
C ASP A 66 -3.33 -9.07 16.72
N GLY A 67 -3.56 -9.75 15.59
CA GLY A 67 -3.27 -9.25 14.24
C GLY A 67 -3.73 -7.82 14.01
N ALA A 68 -2.81 -6.94 13.64
CA ALA A 68 -3.08 -5.58 13.27
C ALA A 68 -3.59 -5.48 11.82
N PRO A 69 -4.42 -4.47 11.49
CA PRO A 69 -4.62 -4.10 10.09
C PRO A 69 -3.32 -3.65 9.46
N VAL A 70 -3.22 -3.80 8.13
CA VAL A 70 -2.10 -3.25 7.37
C VAL A 70 -2.02 -1.75 7.61
N SER A 71 -0.82 -1.26 7.89
CA SER A 71 -0.61 0.16 8.13
C SER A 71 -0.81 0.96 6.83
N PHE A 72 -1.40 2.15 6.93
CA PHE A 72 -1.55 3.05 5.77
C PHE A 72 -0.20 3.40 5.12
N THR A 73 0.88 3.44 5.90
CA THR A 73 2.23 3.69 5.41
C THR A 73 2.76 2.55 4.54
N CYS A 74 2.59 1.30 4.97
CA CYS A 74 2.97 0.14 4.16
C CYS A 74 2.09 0.01 2.92
N ALA A 75 0.76 0.18 3.07
CA ALA A 75 -0.17 0.14 1.94
C ALA A 75 0.15 1.21 0.87
N GLN A 76 0.41 2.45 1.29
CA GLN A 76 0.75 3.53 0.36
C GLN A 76 2.09 3.28 -0.35
N PHE A 77 3.10 2.83 0.39
CA PHE A 77 4.39 2.52 -0.18
C PHE A 77 4.30 1.33 -1.16
N ALA A 78 3.59 0.27 -0.78
CA ALA A 78 3.36 -0.90 -1.62
C ALA A 78 2.65 -0.51 -2.92
N ALA A 79 1.61 0.32 -2.88
CA ALA A 79 0.94 0.80 -4.10
C ALA A 79 1.92 1.52 -5.05
N ALA A 80 2.79 2.39 -4.51
CA ALA A 80 3.80 3.08 -5.31
C ALA A 80 4.88 2.13 -5.84
N LEU A 81 5.28 1.12 -5.05
CA LEU A 81 6.25 0.11 -5.44
C LEU A 81 5.69 -0.78 -6.57
N ILE A 82 4.44 -1.23 -6.44
CA ILE A 82 3.77 -2.07 -7.45
C ILE A 82 3.68 -1.32 -8.80
N GLU A 83 3.26 -0.04 -8.79
CA GLU A 83 3.23 0.78 -10.00
C GLU A 83 4.62 0.93 -10.64
N ARG A 84 5.68 0.99 -9.82
CA ARG A 84 7.06 1.05 -10.31
C ARG A 84 7.53 -0.28 -10.91
N LEU A 85 7.08 -1.40 -10.33
CA LEU A 85 7.44 -2.76 -10.73
C LEU A 85 6.55 -3.32 -11.84
N PHE A 86 5.55 -2.57 -12.29
CA PHE A 86 4.63 -3.01 -13.33
C PHE A 86 5.36 -3.49 -14.59
N CYS A 87 5.02 -4.71 -15.00
CA CYS A 87 5.50 -5.35 -16.22
C CYS A 87 4.30 -5.97 -16.94
N ALA A 88 4.10 -5.65 -18.22
CA ALA A 88 2.87 -5.96 -18.95
C ALA A 88 2.51 -7.46 -19.03
N ASN A 89 3.50 -8.35 -18.94
CA ASN A 89 3.33 -9.79 -19.01
C ASN A 89 3.30 -10.49 -17.64
N VAL A 90 3.38 -9.73 -16.56
CA VAL A 90 3.25 -10.25 -15.20
C VAL A 90 1.83 -9.96 -14.72
N PRO A 91 1.17 -10.84 -13.95
CA PRO A 91 -0.11 -10.51 -13.31
C PRO A 91 0.11 -9.60 -12.09
N ALA A 92 -0.98 -9.04 -11.55
CA ALA A 92 -0.94 -8.33 -10.28
C ALA A 92 -0.44 -9.28 -9.16
N PRO A 93 0.33 -8.75 -8.17
CA PRO A 93 0.68 -9.55 -7.01
C PRO A 93 -0.55 -9.92 -6.19
N GLN A 94 -0.46 -11.04 -5.48
CA GLN A 94 -1.33 -11.26 -4.32
C GLN A 94 -0.88 -10.34 -3.17
N LEU A 95 -1.85 -9.81 -2.43
CA LEU A 95 -1.62 -8.95 -1.27
C LEU A 95 -1.97 -9.71 0.02
N VAL A 96 -0.94 -9.99 0.84
CA VAL A 96 -1.06 -10.78 2.06
C VAL A 96 -0.72 -9.92 3.28
N PRO A 97 -1.65 -9.73 4.23
CA PRO A 97 -1.40 -8.90 5.41
C PRO A 97 -0.49 -9.62 6.42
N GLY A 98 0.54 -8.92 6.91
CA GLY A 98 1.26 -9.32 8.12
C GLY A 98 0.42 -9.09 9.37
N ASP A 99 0.75 -9.76 10.47
CA ASP A 99 0.04 -9.63 11.75
C ASP A 99 0.46 -8.39 12.56
N ASP A 100 1.52 -7.70 12.16
CA ASP A 100 2.10 -6.52 12.81
C ASP A 100 1.84 -5.21 12.03
N GLY A 101 1.04 -5.27 10.97
CA GLY A 101 0.70 -4.13 10.11
C GLY A 101 1.59 -3.95 8.89
N THR A 102 2.47 -4.92 8.63
CA THR A 102 3.23 -5.07 7.38
C THR A 102 2.36 -5.65 6.25
N LEU A 103 2.90 -5.69 5.03
CA LEU A 103 2.22 -6.21 3.85
C LEU A 103 3.20 -6.97 2.98
N GLN A 104 2.84 -8.18 2.59
CA GLN A 104 3.59 -9.00 1.65
C GLN A 104 2.95 -8.94 0.25
N LEU A 105 3.80 -8.84 -0.78
CA LEU A 105 3.45 -8.93 -2.20
C LEU A 105 3.98 -10.25 -2.75
N GLU A 106 3.15 -11.04 -3.43
CA GLU A 106 3.56 -12.39 -3.87
C GLU A 106 3.19 -12.64 -5.33
N TRP A 107 4.13 -13.23 -6.08
CA TRP A 107 3.93 -13.76 -7.42
C TRP A 107 4.38 -15.21 -7.49
N HIS A 108 3.52 -16.07 -8.05
CA HIS A 108 3.83 -17.45 -8.38
C HIS A 108 3.56 -17.66 -9.88
N ILE A 109 4.57 -17.45 -10.73
CA ILE A 109 4.40 -17.49 -12.19
C ILE A 109 5.67 -17.98 -12.88
N ASN A 110 5.50 -18.68 -14.01
CA ASN A 110 6.59 -19.13 -14.86
C ASN A 110 7.67 -19.96 -14.13
N GLY A 111 7.31 -20.64 -13.04
CA GLY A 111 8.25 -21.42 -12.23
C GLY A 111 9.14 -20.56 -11.32
N PHE A 112 8.73 -19.33 -11.04
CA PHE A 112 9.28 -18.50 -9.98
C PHE A 112 8.27 -18.30 -8.86
N ASP A 113 8.79 -18.27 -7.64
CA ASP A 113 8.13 -17.63 -6.50
C ASP A 113 8.89 -16.34 -6.18
N VAL A 114 8.19 -15.21 -6.09
CA VAL A 114 8.77 -13.93 -5.67
C VAL A 114 7.91 -13.37 -4.56
N GLU A 115 8.53 -13.04 -3.43
CA GLU A 115 7.86 -12.48 -2.25
C GLU A 115 8.56 -11.18 -1.85
N LEU A 116 7.79 -10.13 -1.58
CA LEU A 116 8.29 -8.84 -1.10
C LEU A 116 7.57 -8.46 0.19
N ASP A 117 8.26 -8.54 1.32
CA ASP A 117 7.78 -8.11 2.63
C ASP A 117 8.03 -6.61 2.82
N VAL A 118 6.97 -5.80 2.74
CA VAL A 118 7.03 -4.37 3.03
C VAL A 118 6.92 -4.16 4.54
N LEU A 119 8.08 -4.12 5.19
CA LEU A 119 8.19 -3.89 6.64
C LEU A 119 7.92 -2.42 7.00
N ALA A 120 8.48 -1.52 6.20
CA ALA A 120 8.24 -0.08 6.26
C ALA A 120 8.53 0.55 4.89
N PRO A 121 8.22 1.85 4.67
CA PRO A 121 8.63 2.53 3.46
C PRO A 121 10.16 2.48 3.27
N TYR A 122 10.60 1.92 2.14
CA TYR A 122 12.03 1.68 1.83
C TYR A 122 12.72 0.69 2.78
N GLU A 123 11.96 -0.20 3.39
CA GLU A 123 12.47 -1.34 4.16
C GLU A 123 11.70 -2.57 3.69
N VAL A 124 12.27 -3.25 2.69
CA VAL A 124 11.66 -4.40 2.03
C VAL A 124 12.60 -5.58 2.11
N ASN A 125 12.13 -6.71 2.62
CA ASN A 125 12.83 -7.98 2.43
C ASN A 125 12.23 -8.66 1.20
N ALA A 126 13.08 -9.11 0.29
CA ALA A 126 12.65 -9.68 -0.97
C ALA A 126 13.30 -11.04 -1.18
N SER A 127 12.50 -12.04 -1.50
CA SER A 127 12.97 -13.37 -1.85
C SER A 127 12.54 -13.75 -3.26
N ARG A 128 13.34 -14.60 -3.90
CA ARG A 128 13.03 -15.21 -5.18
C ARG A 128 13.54 -16.63 -5.22
N PHE A 129 12.65 -17.56 -5.54
CA PHE A 129 12.97 -18.95 -5.77
C PHE A 129 12.70 -19.35 -7.24
N ASP A 130 13.70 -19.95 -7.90
CA ASP A 130 13.58 -20.50 -9.25
C ASP A 130 13.40 -22.02 -9.20
N HIS A 131 12.20 -22.50 -9.51
CA HIS A 131 11.87 -23.94 -9.49
C HIS A 131 12.60 -24.76 -10.55
N LEU A 132 13.16 -24.14 -11.59
CA LEU A 132 13.89 -24.83 -12.66
C LEU A 132 15.35 -25.10 -12.26
N THR A 133 16.01 -24.11 -11.65
CA THR A 133 17.42 -24.21 -11.26
C THR A 133 17.60 -24.64 -9.80
N GLY A 134 16.58 -24.45 -8.97
CA GLY A 134 16.64 -24.58 -7.52
C GLY A 134 17.41 -23.43 -6.84
N GLU A 135 17.65 -22.33 -7.55
CA GLU A 135 18.30 -21.15 -7.00
C GLU A 135 17.34 -20.36 -6.11
N ASP A 136 17.89 -19.86 -5.00
CA ASP A 136 17.20 -19.07 -3.98
C ASP A 136 18.01 -17.80 -3.73
N GLU A 137 17.36 -16.65 -3.83
CA GLU A 137 17.95 -15.33 -3.64
C GLU A 137 17.13 -14.54 -2.63
N GLU A 138 17.79 -13.96 -1.63
CA GLU A 138 17.19 -13.07 -0.65
C GLU A 138 17.98 -11.75 -0.60
N ILE A 139 17.29 -10.62 -0.69
CA ILE A 139 17.88 -9.28 -0.65
C ILE A 139 17.08 -8.34 0.24
N GLU A 140 17.78 -7.45 0.95
CA GLU A 140 17.18 -6.29 1.58
C GLU A 140 17.18 -5.12 0.59
N VAL A 141 16.01 -4.54 0.36
CA VAL A 141 15.79 -3.47 -0.62
C VAL A 141 15.36 -2.21 0.09
N GLN A 142 16.13 -1.14 -0.15
CA GLN A 142 15.83 0.19 0.37
C GLN A 142 15.37 1.14 -0.75
N ALA A 143 16.22 2.06 -1.19
CA ALA A 143 15.89 3.05 -2.22
C ALA A 143 16.21 2.60 -3.65
N ASP A 144 17.00 1.53 -3.81
CA ASP A 144 17.40 0.98 -5.11
C ASP A 144 16.60 -0.28 -5.44
N PHE A 145 15.64 -0.14 -6.35
CA PHE A 145 14.75 -1.22 -6.79
C PHE A 145 15.22 -1.89 -8.09
N THR A 146 16.49 -1.71 -8.48
CA THR A 146 17.02 -2.23 -9.75
C THR A 146 16.92 -3.77 -9.81
N ALA A 147 17.36 -4.47 -8.76
CA ALA A 147 17.29 -5.92 -8.69
C ALA A 147 15.83 -6.44 -8.81
N LEU A 148 14.88 -5.81 -8.12
CA LEU A 148 13.47 -6.16 -8.25
C LEU A 148 12.94 -5.94 -9.68
N THR A 149 13.35 -4.86 -10.34
CA THR A 149 12.94 -4.60 -11.73
C THR A 149 13.47 -5.68 -12.69
N GLU A 150 14.69 -6.17 -12.45
CA GLU A 150 15.27 -7.29 -13.20
C GLU A 150 14.50 -8.60 -12.95
N TRP A 151 14.12 -8.88 -11.69
CA TRP A 151 13.27 -10.03 -11.37
C TRP A 151 11.92 -9.95 -12.10
N MET A 152 11.22 -8.80 -12.05
CA MET A 152 9.94 -8.62 -12.74
C MET A 152 10.03 -8.80 -14.26
N SER A 153 11.17 -8.41 -14.85
CA SER A 153 11.42 -8.63 -16.27
C SER A 153 11.53 -10.12 -16.58
N GLN A 154 12.26 -10.89 -15.76
CA GLN A 154 12.40 -12.35 -15.91
C GLN A 154 11.10 -13.11 -15.64
N LEU A 155 10.28 -12.64 -14.69
CA LEU A 155 8.95 -13.20 -14.43
C LEU A 155 8.02 -13.07 -15.64
N GLY A 156 8.16 -11.99 -16.41
CA GLY A 156 7.34 -11.73 -17.60
C GLY A 156 7.77 -12.49 -18.86
N GLU A 157 8.88 -13.22 -18.80
CA GLU A 157 9.36 -14.07 -19.89
C GLU A 157 8.70 -15.45 -19.81
N GLU A 158 8.04 -15.88 -20.89
CA GLU A 158 7.51 -17.24 -20.99
C GLU A 158 8.67 -18.25 -20.91
N ARG A 159 8.65 -19.10 -19.88
CA ARG A 159 9.53 -20.26 -19.82
C ARG A 159 8.84 -21.43 -20.53
N GLY A 160 9.51 -22.00 -21.53
CA GLY A 160 8.98 -23.11 -22.35
C GLY A 160 8.54 -24.32 -21.51
N PRO A 161 7.77 -25.26 -22.11
CA PRO A 161 7.04 -26.29 -21.35
C PRO A 161 7.95 -27.10 -20.43
N GLN A 162 7.59 -27.09 -19.14
CA GLN A 162 8.16 -27.94 -18.11
C GLN A 162 8.00 -29.41 -18.52
N LEU A 163 9.09 -30.07 -18.89
CA LEU A 163 9.12 -31.52 -18.93
C LEU A 163 8.99 -32.01 -17.49
N GLN A 164 7.76 -32.41 -17.10
CA GLN A 164 7.53 -33.17 -15.88
C GLN A 164 8.42 -34.42 -15.94
N THR A 165 9.54 -34.41 -15.23
CA THR A 165 10.29 -35.62 -14.95
C THR A 165 9.70 -36.21 -13.68
N GLY A 166 8.67 -37.03 -13.87
CA GLY A 166 8.22 -37.94 -12.84
C GLY A 166 9.29 -39.00 -12.58
N THR A 167 9.51 -39.35 -11.31
CA THR A 167 9.66 -40.74 -10.87
C THR A 167 9.20 -40.83 -9.42
#